data_AF-A0AAV1T7V4-F1
#
_entry.id   AF-A0AAV1T7V4-F1
#
_cell.length_a   1.000
_cell.length_b   1.000
_cell.length_c   1.000
_cell.angle_alpha   90.00
_cell.angle_beta   90.00
_cell.angle_gamma   90.00
#
_symmetry.space_group_name_H-M   'P 1'
#
loop_
_entity.id
_entity.type
_entity.pdbx_description
1 polymer ?
#
loop_
_entity_poly.entity_id
_entity_poly.type
_entity_poly.pdbx_seq_one_letter_code
_entity_poly.pdbx_strand_id
1 'polypeptide(L)'
;MVNRRSRNAATKAATPPQTSSNKEHPSAISSSTSLHWKWCSSILPNLLITVVALAAVWFEVTTSEFYVQSAELLSLLKRLFIFWVCLAVRIQLKDFVTPPELARYAPSLRKEGRRHVRALFAAIVANLLGTTIIRPVFGAAPQFEYTVRLVVPIYFLVEIVVDGLRFPLPLLMTIVGLSVSWLKAVTIPKLVMEWQTTTSAHPIGFLAVSTANLYASGLVLRYLTNYARTRRVLDLSAETFIFLFRIVGTSAGIAVVAYVANHLVSDKQRLLEARALYFIVAWFVLDKYWKKAVRELLVSTFISTKKSKYT
;
A
#
# COMPACT_ATOMS: atom_id res chain seq x y z
N MET A 1 28.31 23.63 -69.86
CA MET A 1 27.97 25.02 -70.25
C MET A 1 26.86 25.54 -69.36
N VAL A 2 27.20 26.60 -68.63
CA VAL A 2 26.38 27.60 -67.93
C VAL A 2 25.45 28.26 -68.99
N ASN A 3 24.17 28.66 -68.82
CA ASN A 3 23.51 29.39 -67.73
C ASN A 3 22.01 29.69 -68.00
N ARG A 4 21.32 30.13 -66.92
CA ARG A 4 20.20 31.12 -66.83
C ARG A 4 18.76 30.65 -67.13
N ARG A 5 17.70 31.08 -66.40
CA ARG A 5 17.48 32.13 -65.36
C ARG A 5 16.10 31.80 -64.71
N SER A 6 15.93 31.74 -63.37
CA SER A 6 15.70 32.83 -62.40
C SER A 6 14.27 33.41 -62.32
N ARG A 7 13.57 33.21 -61.18
CA ARG A 7 13.14 34.24 -60.18
C ARG A 7 12.12 33.62 -59.19
N ASN A 8 12.51 33.42 -57.92
CA ASN A 8 12.21 34.23 -56.71
C ASN A 8 10.79 33.97 -56.15
N ALA A 9 10.54 33.75 -54.84
CA ALA A 9 11.19 34.20 -53.61
C ALA A 9 10.91 33.20 -52.44
N ALA A 10 11.90 32.87 -51.59
CA ALA A 10 12.07 33.31 -50.18
C ALA A 10 10.95 32.83 -49.21
N THR A 11 11.14 32.20 -48.03
CA THR A 11 12.23 32.24 -47.05
C THR A 11 12.05 31.10 -45.99
N LYS A 12 13.18 30.47 -45.59
CA LYS A 12 13.58 29.83 -44.30
C LYS A 12 12.57 29.17 -43.32
N ALA A 13 12.88 27.88 -43.04
CA ALA A 13 13.14 27.24 -41.73
C ALA A 13 12.01 26.92 -40.71
N ALA A 14 12.29 25.84 -39.96
CA ALA A 14 11.77 25.40 -38.65
C ALA A 14 10.68 24.30 -38.61
N THR A 15 11.09 23.15 -38.06
CA THR A 15 10.48 22.34 -36.98
C THR A 15 8.97 22.03 -37.01
N PRO A 16 8.55 20.75 -36.85
CA PRO A 16 7.14 20.40 -36.72
C PRO A 16 6.55 20.93 -35.38
N PRO A 17 5.32 21.47 -35.36
CA PRO A 17 4.71 22.05 -34.18
C PRO A 17 4.03 21.02 -33.28
N GLN A 18 4.08 21.28 -31.97
CA GLN A 18 3.24 20.66 -30.94
C GLN A 18 1.84 21.32 -30.86
N THR A 19 0.84 20.49 -30.57
CA THR A 19 -0.42 20.70 -29.79
C THR A 19 -1.47 21.75 -30.20
N SER A 20 -2.71 21.29 -30.40
CA SER A 20 -3.96 21.67 -29.66
C SER A 20 -5.19 21.09 -30.40
N SER A 21 -5.96 20.18 -29.80
CA SER A 21 -7.16 20.38 -28.95
C SER A 21 -8.50 20.34 -29.70
N ASN A 22 -9.32 19.34 -29.34
CA ASN A 22 -10.79 19.31 -29.28
C ASN A 22 -11.63 19.65 -30.53
N LYS A 23 -12.42 18.65 -30.98
CA LYS A 23 -13.89 18.63 -30.88
C LYS A 23 -14.43 17.29 -31.38
N GLU A 24 -14.50 16.30 -30.50
CA GLU A 24 -15.48 15.22 -30.65
C GLU A 24 -16.66 15.53 -29.73
N HIS A 25 -17.81 15.76 -30.35
CA HIS A 25 -19.08 15.97 -29.66
C HIS A 25 -19.44 14.74 -28.82
N PRO A 26 -19.95 14.93 -27.59
CA PRO A 26 -20.36 13.83 -26.73
C PRO A 26 -21.74 13.32 -27.18
N SER A 27 -21.76 12.24 -27.95
CA SER A 27 -22.97 11.44 -28.13
C SER A 27 -23.23 10.63 -26.85
N ALA A 28 -24.05 11.21 -25.97
CA ALA A 28 -24.94 10.53 -25.03
C ALA A 28 -24.46 9.17 -24.44
N ILE A 29 -23.36 9.17 -23.68
CA ILE A 29 -23.06 8.08 -22.74
C ILE A 29 -23.76 8.40 -21.42
N SER A 30 -24.85 7.67 -21.19
CA SER A 30 -25.72 7.60 -20.00
C SER A 30 -25.22 8.26 -18.71
N SER A 31 -25.97 9.24 -18.23
CA SER A 31 -25.85 9.86 -16.90
C SER A 31 -25.89 8.86 -15.73
N SER A 32 -26.51 7.69 -15.91
CA SER A 32 -26.53 6.62 -14.91
C SER A 32 -25.17 5.93 -14.74
N THR A 33 -24.40 5.71 -15.81
CA THR A 33 -23.06 5.11 -15.71
C THR A 33 -22.04 6.00 -15.01
N SER A 34 -22.16 7.33 -15.12
CA SER A 34 -21.27 8.26 -14.42
C SER A 34 -21.58 8.32 -12.92
N LEU A 35 -22.85 8.25 -12.54
CA LEU A 35 -23.30 8.17 -11.15
C LEU A 35 -22.87 6.85 -10.49
N HIS A 36 -23.16 5.69 -11.09
CA HIS A 36 -22.75 4.38 -10.55
C HIS A 36 -21.23 4.27 -10.41
N TRP A 37 -20.48 4.79 -11.38
CA TRP A 37 -19.03 4.88 -11.29
C TRP A 37 -18.59 5.75 -10.12
N LYS A 38 -19.15 6.95 -9.94
CA LYS A 38 -18.82 7.85 -8.83
C LYS A 38 -19.17 7.25 -7.46
N TRP A 39 -20.29 6.53 -7.38
CA TRP A 39 -20.70 5.81 -6.18
C TRP A 39 -19.72 4.69 -5.81
N CYS A 40 -19.38 3.80 -6.76
CA CYS A 40 -18.48 2.68 -6.51
C CYS A 40 -17.01 3.10 -6.37
N SER A 41 -16.59 4.16 -7.05
CA SER A 41 -15.19 4.60 -7.06
C SER A 41 -14.82 5.54 -5.91
N SER A 42 -15.80 6.22 -5.31
CA SER A 42 -15.52 7.28 -4.32
C SER A 42 -16.45 7.23 -3.10
N ILE A 43 -17.76 7.34 -3.29
CA ILE A 43 -18.69 7.54 -2.15
C ILE A 43 -18.73 6.31 -1.24
N LEU A 44 -19.00 5.14 -1.81
CA LEU A 44 -19.20 3.91 -1.05
C LEU A 44 -17.93 3.41 -0.33
N PRO A 45 -16.73 3.41 -0.95
CA PRO A 45 -15.49 3.09 -0.22
C PRO A 45 -15.25 4.02 0.97
N ASN A 46 -15.47 5.33 0.82
CA ASN A 46 -15.27 6.30 1.91
C ASN A 46 -16.27 6.06 3.05
N LEU A 47 -17.55 5.84 2.72
CA LEU A 47 -18.58 5.55 3.72
C LEU A 47 -18.25 4.28 4.50
N LEU A 48 -17.85 3.21 3.81
CA LEU A 48 -17.53 1.94 4.43
C LEU A 48 -16.36 2.06 5.41
N ILE A 49 -15.32 2.79 5.04
CA ILE A 49 -14.17 3.05 5.93
C ILE A 49 -14.62 3.79 7.18
N THR A 50 -15.43 4.84 7.03
CA THR A 50 -15.95 5.60 8.17
C THR A 50 -16.80 4.73 9.09
N VAL A 51 -17.72 3.93 8.55
CA VAL A 51 -18.59 3.04 9.34
C VAL A 51 -17.77 1.99 10.08
N VAL A 52 -16.81 1.35 9.41
CA VAL A 52 -15.96 0.33 10.03
C VAL A 52 -15.03 0.94 11.09
N ALA A 53 -14.49 2.14 10.85
CA ALA A 53 -13.69 2.86 11.84
C ALA A 53 -14.52 3.22 13.09
N LEU A 54 -15.74 3.72 12.90
CA LEU A 54 -16.66 4.02 14.01
C LEU A 54 -17.01 2.75 14.80
N ALA A 55 -17.37 1.67 14.12
CA ALA A 55 -17.67 0.39 14.76
C ALA A 55 -16.46 -0.13 15.55
N ALA A 56 -15.26 -0.08 14.96
CA ALA A 56 -14.03 -0.55 15.61
C ALA A 56 -13.74 0.18 16.92
N VAL A 57 -13.95 1.50 16.96
CA VAL A 57 -13.77 2.29 18.19
C VAL A 57 -14.91 2.07 19.17
N TRP A 58 -16.15 2.02 18.69
CA TRP A 58 -17.34 1.85 19.53
C TRP A 58 -17.33 0.52 20.28
N PHE A 59 -16.94 -0.56 19.60
CA PHE A 59 -16.79 -1.89 20.18
C PHE A 59 -15.40 -2.13 20.79
N GLU A 60 -14.58 -1.09 20.93
CA GLU A 60 -13.23 -1.13 21.53
C GLU A 60 -12.30 -2.19 20.93
N VAL A 61 -12.51 -2.52 19.66
CA VAL A 61 -11.81 -3.57 18.93
C VAL A 61 -10.30 -3.29 18.82
N THR A 62 -9.93 -2.01 18.81
CA THR A 62 -8.54 -1.56 18.65
C THR A 62 -7.82 -1.28 19.98
N THR A 63 -8.56 -1.27 21.10
CA THR A 63 -8.06 -0.79 22.41
C THR A 63 -8.30 -1.77 23.55
N SER A 64 -9.31 -2.63 23.45
CA SER A 64 -9.61 -3.63 24.48
C SER A 64 -8.46 -4.62 24.65
N GLU A 65 -8.12 -4.91 25.91
CA GLU A 65 -7.06 -5.86 26.26
C GLU A 65 -7.26 -7.23 25.61
N PHE A 66 -8.52 -7.68 25.47
CA PHE A 66 -8.85 -8.95 24.82
C PHE A 66 -8.25 -9.05 23.41
N TYR A 67 -8.37 -8.00 22.60
CA TYR A 67 -7.85 -7.98 21.23
C TYR A 67 -6.37 -7.62 21.17
N VAL A 68 -5.92 -6.70 22.02
CA VAL A 68 -4.53 -6.18 22.03
C VAL A 68 -3.53 -7.20 22.60
N GLN A 69 -3.97 -8.03 23.55
CA GLN A 69 -3.12 -9.02 24.22
C GLN A 69 -3.29 -10.44 23.66
N SER A 70 -4.27 -10.70 22.80
CA SER A 70 -4.45 -12.01 22.15
C SER A 70 -3.25 -12.34 21.25
N ALA A 71 -2.41 -13.26 21.72
CA ALA A 71 -1.24 -13.73 20.98
C ALA A 71 -1.62 -14.46 19.69
N GLU A 72 -2.73 -15.21 19.71
CA GLU A 72 -3.24 -15.95 18.54
C GLU A 72 -3.71 -15.00 17.45
N LEU A 73 -4.52 -13.99 17.82
CA LEU A 73 -5.00 -12.99 16.87
C LEU A 73 -3.84 -12.21 16.27
N LEU A 74 -2.90 -11.74 17.09
CA LEU A 74 -1.71 -11.03 16.59
C LEU A 74 -0.84 -11.92 15.70
N SER A 75 -0.73 -13.22 16.00
CA SER A 75 -0.01 -14.18 15.16
C SER A 75 -0.69 -14.35 13.79
N LEU A 76 -2.02 -14.52 13.78
CA LEU A 76 -2.81 -14.62 12.55
C LEU A 76 -2.68 -13.35 11.71
N LEU A 77 -2.88 -12.18 12.33
CA LEU A 77 -2.79 -10.88 11.66
C LEU A 77 -1.38 -10.62 11.08
N LYS A 78 -0.32 -11.03 11.78
CA LYS A 78 1.06 -10.98 11.25
C LYS A 78 1.24 -11.87 10.02
N ARG A 79 0.69 -13.09 10.02
CA ARG A 79 0.73 -13.98 8.85
C ARG A 79 -0.04 -13.40 7.67
N LEU A 80 -1.19 -12.78 7.92
CA LEU A 80 -1.97 -12.07 6.90
C LEU A 80 -1.24 -10.83 6.37
N PHE A 81 -0.46 -10.14 7.21
CA PHE A 81 0.43 -9.08 6.75
C PHE A 81 1.53 -9.60 5.82
N ILE A 82 2.16 -10.73 6.15
CA ILE A 82 3.13 -11.36 5.26
C ILE A 82 2.48 -11.75 3.92
N PHE A 83 1.27 -12.33 3.98
CA PHE A 83 0.47 -12.66 2.79
C PHE A 83 0.21 -11.40 1.95
N TRP A 84 -0.18 -10.29 2.57
CA TRP A 84 -0.36 -9.00 1.91
C TRP A 84 0.90 -8.51 1.22
N VAL A 85 2.06 -8.58 1.90
CA VAL A 85 3.35 -8.16 1.32
C VAL A 85 3.69 -9.01 0.10
N CYS A 86 3.50 -10.33 0.17
CA CYS A 86 3.73 -11.22 -0.97
C CYS A 86 2.82 -10.86 -2.16
N LEU A 87 1.54 -10.56 -1.88
CA LEU A 87 0.59 -10.13 -2.90
C LEU A 87 0.95 -8.76 -3.49
N ALA A 88 1.44 -7.84 -2.65
CA ALA A 88 1.93 -6.53 -3.08
C ALA A 88 3.18 -6.65 -3.95
N VAL A 89 4.14 -7.52 -3.62
CA VAL A 89 5.30 -7.85 -4.47
C VAL A 89 4.81 -8.33 -5.84
N ARG A 90 3.88 -9.28 -5.87
CA ARG A 90 3.34 -9.82 -7.13
C ARG A 90 2.78 -8.73 -8.05
N ILE A 91 2.04 -7.78 -7.51
CA ILE A 91 1.33 -6.76 -8.29
C ILE A 91 2.22 -5.55 -8.60
N GLN A 92 2.99 -5.07 -7.63
CA GLN A 92 3.74 -3.82 -7.72
C GLN A 92 5.17 -4.02 -8.25
N LEU A 93 5.72 -5.24 -8.14
CA LEU A 93 7.07 -5.58 -8.58
C LEU A 93 7.09 -6.49 -9.80
N LYS A 94 6.05 -6.44 -10.65
CA LYS A 94 5.98 -7.24 -11.89
C LYS A 94 7.25 -7.11 -12.75
N ASP A 95 7.73 -5.88 -12.94
CA ASP A 95 8.91 -5.61 -13.77
C ASP A 95 10.23 -5.99 -13.09
N PHE A 96 10.28 -6.00 -11.75
CA PHE A 96 11.43 -6.48 -10.99
C PHE A 96 11.52 -8.01 -11.02
N VAL A 97 10.38 -8.67 -10.77
CA VAL A 97 10.23 -10.13 -10.77
C VAL A 97 10.42 -10.69 -12.18
N THR A 98 9.78 -10.06 -13.17
CA THR A 98 9.82 -10.43 -14.58
C THR A 98 10.21 -9.23 -15.45
N PRO A 99 11.52 -8.92 -15.56
CA PRO A 99 11.98 -7.86 -16.44
C PRO A 99 11.52 -8.06 -17.88
N PRO A 100 11.33 -6.97 -18.65
CA PRO A 100 10.96 -7.04 -20.07
C PRO A 100 11.92 -7.92 -20.89
N GLU A 101 13.21 -7.89 -20.55
CA GLU A 101 14.25 -8.73 -21.14
C GLU A 101 13.98 -10.23 -20.94
N LEU A 102 13.43 -10.62 -19.79
CA LEU A 102 13.05 -12.00 -19.45
C LEU A 102 11.68 -12.37 -20.00
N ALA A 103 10.79 -11.39 -20.21
CA ALA A 103 9.44 -11.59 -20.72
C ALA A 103 9.38 -11.88 -22.23
N ARG A 104 10.36 -11.39 -23.01
CA ARG A 104 10.42 -11.54 -24.48
C ARG A 104 10.68 -12.97 -24.97
N TYR A 105 11.15 -13.86 -24.10
CA TYR A 105 11.55 -15.21 -24.49
C TYR A 105 10.60 -16.24 -23.88
N ALA A 106 10.46 -17.39 -24.56
CA ALA A 106 9.62 -18.49 -24.11
C ALA A 106 9.88 -18.87 -22.63
N PRO A 107 8.83 -19.15 -21.84
CA PRO A 107 8.96 -19.53 -20.45
C PRO A 107 9.74 -20.84 -20.33
N SER A 108 10.67 -20.90 -19.39
CA SER A 108 11.40 -22.12 -19.04
C SER A 108 11.45 -22.27 -17.52
N LEU A 109 11.56 -23.50 -17.03
CA LEU A 109 11.60 -23.79 -15.58
C LEU A 109 12.67 -22.95 -14.86
N ARG A 110 13.84 -22.77 -15.49
CA ARG A 110 14.93 -21.94 -14.95
C ARG A 110 14.54 -20.46 -14.83
N LYS A 111 13.79 -19.92 -15.79
CA LYS A 111 13.31 -18.53 -15.72
C LYS A 111 12.23 -18.37 -14.67
N GLU A 112 11.33 -19.33 -14.55
CA GLU A 112 10.28 -19.31 -13.53
C GLU A 112 10.86 -19.40 -12.12
N GLY A 113 11.83 -20.29 -11.91
CA GLY A 113 12.60 -20.35 -10.65
C GLY A 113 13.26 -19.00 -10.31
N ARG A 114 13.86 -18.31 -11.28
CA ARG A 114 14.44 -16.98 -11.06
C ARG A 114 13.40 -15.92 -10.68
N ARG A 115 12.19 -15.98 -11.24
CA ARG A 115 11.09 -15.08 -10.87
C ARG A 115 10.69 -15.29 -9.42
N HIS A 116 10.43 -16.53 -9.02
CA HIS A 116 10.08 -16.87 -7.64
C HIS A 116 11.19 -16.48 -6.65
N VAL A 117 12.46 -16.71 -6.98
CA VAL A 117 13.59 -16.28 -6.12
C VAL A 117 13.60 -14.76 -5.92
N ARG A 118 13.37 -13.97 -6.99
CA ARG A 118 13.31 -12.50 -6.88
C ARG A 118 12.10 -12.03 -6.08
N ALA A 119 10.94 -12.63 -6.30
CA ALA A 119 9.73 -12.31 -5.55
C ALA A 119 9.90 -12.65 -4.06
N LEU A 120 10.47 -13.81 -3.75
CA LEU A 120 10.74 -14.24 -2.39
C LEU A 120 11.77 -13.34 -1.70
N PHE A 121 12.84 -12.94 -2.40
CA PHE A 121 13.80 -11.96 -1.90
C PHE A 121 13.11 -10.63 -1.54
N ALA A 122 12.30 -10.09 -2.45
CA ALA A 122 11.56 -8.85 -2.22
C ALA A 122 10.60 -8.97 -1.02
N ALA A 123 9.89 -10.09 -0.90
CA ALA A 123 8.99 -10.36 0.21
C ALA A 123 9.73 -10.47 1.55
N ILE A 124 10.86 -11.16 1.60
CA ILE A 124 11.69 -11.29 2.79
C ILE A 124 12.19 -9.91 3.22
N VAL A 125 12.85 -9.16 2.33
CA VAL A 125 13.42 -7.84 2.66
C VAL A 125 12.33 -6.86 3.11
N ALA A 126 11.17 -6.84 2.44
CA ALA A 126 10.06 -5.96 2.81
C ALA A 126 9.48 -6.28 4.19
N ASN A 127 9.46 -7.55 4.61
CA ASN A 127 9.01 -7.96 5.95
C ASN A 127 10.10 -7.75 7.02
N LEU A 128 11.38 -7.86 6.65
CA LEU A 128 12.49 -7.66 7.58
C LEU A 128 12.69 -6.20 7.97
N LEU A 129 12.53 -5.25 7.04
CA LEU A 129 12.92 -3.86 7.30
C LEU A 129 12.21 -3.25 8.51
N GLY A 130 10.91 -3.52 8.69
CA GLY A 130 10.18 -3.06 9.88
C GLY A 130 10.74 -3.67 11.17
N THR A 131 11.05 -4.96 11.16
CA THR A 131 11.62 -5.67 12.32
C THR A 131 13.01 -5.14 12.68
N THR A 132 13.84 -4.85 11.67
CA THR A 132 15.20 -4.32 11.85
C THR A 132 15.21 -2.92 12.46
N ILE A 133 14.22 -2.08 12.12
CA ILE A 133 14.17 -0.70 12.64
C ILE A 133 13.53 -0.66 14.03
N ILE A 134 12.45 -1.41 14.25
CA ILE A 134 11.61 -1.27 15.46
C ILE A 134 12.23 -2.00 16.65
N ARG A 135 12.67 -3.25 16.47
CA ARG A 135 13.02 -4.11 17.61
C ARG A 135 14.22 -3.67 18.44
N PRO A 136 15.33 -3.19 17.84
CA PRO A 136 16.47 -2.73 18.63
C PRO A 136 16.09 -1.61 19.60
N VAL A 137 15.11 -0.78 19.23
CA VAL A 137 14.65 0.34 20.06
C VAL A 137 13.89 -0.14 21.30
N PHE A 138 13.29 -1.33 21.25
CA PHE A 138 12.65 -1.99 22.41
C PHE A 138 13.57 -3.02 23.07
N GLY A 139 14.89 -2.92 22.87
CA GLY A 139 15.89 -3.81 23.48
C GLY A 139 15.87 -5.25 22.96
N ALA A 140 15.17 -5.52 21.86
CA ALA A 140 15.05 -6.85 21.28
C ALA A 140 15.89 -7.00 20.00
N ALA A 141 16.57 -8.14 19.85
CA ALA A 141 17.27 -8.46 18.60
C ALA A 141 16.26 -8.68 17.44
N PRO A 142 16.59 -8.29 16.20
CA PRO A 142 15.76 -8.61 15.03
C PRO A 142 15.67 -10.13 14.82
N GLN A 143 14.45 -10.65 14.69
CA GLN A 143 14.21 -12.09 14.45
C GLN A 143 14.19 -12.41 12.94
N PHE A 144 15.38 -12.39 12.33
CA PHE A 144 15.55 -12.66 10.90
C PHE A 144 15.08 -14.07 10.53
N GLU A 145 15.56 -15.09 11.24
CA GLU A 145 15.26 -16.49 10.99
C GLU A 145 13.75 -16.77 11.06
N TYR A 146 13.09 -16.31 12.13
CA TYR A 146 11.64 -16.49 12.30
C TYR A 146 10.85 -15.85 11.16
N THR A 147 11.26 -14.66 10.72
CA THR A 147 10.60 -13.97 9.60
C THR A 147 10.75 -14.77 8.31
N VAL A 148 11.96 -15.24 8.00
CA VAL A 148 12.20 -16.07 6.79
C VAL A 148 11.40 -17.37 6.85
N ARG A 149 11.39 -18.04 8.02
CA ARG A 149 10.64 -19.28 8.26
C ARG A 149 9.13 -19.12 8.04
N LEU A 150 8.57 -17.92 8.25
CA LEU A 150 7.17 -17.62 7.96
C LEU A 150 6.94 -17.16 6.52
N VAL A 151 7.81 -16.32 5.96
CA VAL A 151 7.62 -15.72 4.64
C VAL A 151 7.65 -16.77 3.54
N VAL A 152 8.57 -17.73 3.60
CA VAL A 152 8.72 -18.76 2.55
C VAL A 152 7.44 -19.60 2.36
N PRO A 153 6.86 -20.25 3.38
CA PRO A 153 5.65 -21.03 3.20
C PRO A 153 4.43 -20.17 2.82
N ILE A 154 4.31 -18.96 3.36
CA ILE A 154 3.20 -18.05 3.03
C ILE A 154 3.31 -17.57 1.57
N TYR A 155 4.52 -17.33 1.07
CA TYR A 155 4.74 -16.98 -0.32
C TYR A 155 4.19 -18.06 -1.26
N PHE A 156 4.56 -19.34 -1.03
CA PHE A 156 4.03 -20.44 -1.83
C PHE A 156 2.52 -20.60 -1.70
N LEU A 157 1.96 -20.37 -0.51
CA LEU A 157 0.51 -20.35 -0.33
C LEU A 157 -0.17 -19.26 -1.19
N VAL A 158 0.41 -18.07 -1.26
CA VAL A 158 -0.11 -16.98 -2.12
C VAL A 158 -0.08 -17.39 -3.59
N GLU A 159 1.01 -17.98 -4.06
CA GLU A 159 1.13 -18.48 -5.44
C GLU A 159 0.06 -19.56 -5.72
N ILE A 160 -0.15 -20.50 -4.80
CA ILE A 160 -1.20 -21.53 -4.92
C ILE A 160 -2.60 -20.91 -4.96
N VAL A 161 -2.90 -19.96 -4.07
CA VAL A 161 -4.22 -19.32 -4.00
C VAL A 161 -4.51 -18.50 -5.26
N VAL A 162 -3.52 -17.76 -5.76
CA VAL A 162 -3.71 -16.86 -6.91
C VAL A 162 -3.63 -17.58 -8.24
N ASP A 163 -2.65 -18.48 -8.44
CA ASP A 163 -2.45 -19.15 -9.74
C ASP A 163 -3.07 -20.55 -9.80
N GLY A 164 -2.99 -21.30 -8.69
CA GLY A 164 -3.57 -22.65 -8.60
C GLY A 164 -5.09 -22.61 -8.48
N LEU A 165 -5.60 -21.96 -7.43
CA LEU A 165 -7.04 -21.86 -7.14
C LEU A 165 -7.72 -20.74 -7.92
N ARG A 166 -6.96 -19.83 -8.54
CA ARG A 166 -7.48 -18.68 -9.30
C ARG A 166 -8.46 -17.83 -8.50
N PHE A 167 -8.19 -17.66 -7.21
CA PHE A 167 -9.06 -16.90 -6.32
C PHE A 167 -9.16 -15.43 -6.78
N PRO A 168 -10.35 -14.81 -6.76
CA PRO A 168 -10.54 -13.45 -7.24
C PRO A 168 -9.67 -12.44 -6.48
N LEU A 169 -8.72 -11.86 -7.19
CA LEU A 169 -7.72 -10.95 -6.63
C LEU A 169 -8.31 -9.72 -5.89
N PRO A 170 -9.37 -9.06 -6.40
CA PRO A 170 -9.98 -7.93 -5.69
C PRO A 170 -10.55 -8.34 -4.33
N LEU A 171 -11.20 -9.50 -4.24
CA LEU A 171 -11.76 -10.02 -3.00
C LEU A 171 -10.66 -10.38 -1.99
N LEU A 172 -9.61 -11.05 -2.46
CA LEU A 172 -8.45 -11.41 -1.63
C LEU A 172 -7.78 -10.16 -1.05
N MET A 173 -7.61 -9.13 -1.88
CA MET A 173 -7.08 -7.83 -1.46
C MET A 173 -7.96 -7.14 -0.41
N THR A 174 -9.28 -7.23 -0.55
CA THR A 174 -10.21 -6.65 0.43
C THR A 174 -10.11 -7.36 1.78
N ILE A 175 -10.09 -8.69 1.80
CA ILE A 175 -10.00 -9.48 3.04
C ILE A 175 -8.67 -9.20 3.74
N VAL A 176 -7.56 -9.40 3.01
CA VAL A 176 -6.22 -9.26 3.57
C VAL A 176 -5.93 -7.80 3.92
N GLY A 177 -6.39 -6.84 3.11
CA GLY A 177 -6.26 -5.41 3.38
C GLY A 177 -6.93 -4.98 4.68
N LEU A 178 -8.14 -5.51 4.97
CA LEU A 178 -8.82 -5.27 6.25
C LEU A 178 -8.02 -5.82 7.43
N SER A 179 -7.50 -7.05 7.30
CA SER A 179 -6.66 -7.65 8.34
C SER A 179 -5.38 -6.86 8.60
N VAL A 180 -4.76 -6.30 7.55
CA VAL A 180 -3.58 -5.43 7.71
C VAL A 180 -3.95 -4.10 8.37
N SER A 181 -5.08 -3.50 7.98
CA SER A 181 -5.60 -2.29 8.66
C SER A 181 -5.81 -2.56 10.15
N TRP A 182 -6.41 -3.70 10.50
CA TRP A 182 -6.62 -4.11 11.89
C TRP A 182 -5.29 -4.30 12.63
N LEU A 183 -4.35 -5.05 12.03
CA LEU A 183 -3.03 -5.26 12.62
C LEU A 183 -2.38 -3.91 12.98
N LYS A 184 -2.39 -2.96 12.04
CA LYS A 184 -1.78 -1.65 12.25
C LYS A 184 -2.58 -0.81 13.26
N ALA A 185 -3.91 -0.89 13.26
CA ALA A 185 -4.76 -0.21 14.25
C ALA A 185 -4.46 -0.65 15.68
N VAL A 186 -4.19 -1.94 15.91
CA VAL A 186 -3.84 -2.51 17.23
C VAL A 186 -2.38 -2.28 17.59
N THR A 187 -1.47 -2.39 16.60
CA THR A 187 -0.03 -2.28 16.85
C THR A 187 0.39 -0.85 17.20
N ILE A 188 -0.24 0.19 16.63
CA ILE A 188 0.13 1.58 16.90
C ILE A 188 -0.08 1.94 18.39
N PRO A 189 -1.25 1.71 19.01
CA PRO A 189 -1.43 1.93 20.45
C PRO A 189 -0.49 1.09 21.30
N LYS A 190 -0.29 -0.18 20.95
CA LYS A 190 0.65 -1.06 21.67
C LYS A 190 2.08 -0.53 21.66
N LEU A 191 2.55 -0.02 20.52
CA LEU A 191 3.87 0.61 20.42
C LEU A 191 3.98 1.86 21.31
N VAL A 192 2.90 2.63 21.47
CA VAL A 192 2.89 3.78 22.39
C VAL A 192 3.06 3.31 23.83
N MET A 193 2.31 2.28 24.25
CA MET A 193 2.39 1.73 25.60
C MET A 193 3.80 1.18 25.89
N GLU A 194 4.35 0.37 24.99
CA GLU A 194 5.73 -0.16 25.11
C GLU A 194 6.75 0.99 25.13
N TRP A 195 6.54 2.04 24.33
CA TRP A 195 7.42 3.21 24.32
C TRP A 195 7.43 3.93 25.67
N GLN A 196 6.26 4.19 26.25
CA GLN A 196 6.13 4.87 27.54
C GLN A 196 6.80 4.10 28.69
N THR A 197 6.90 2.78 28.59
CA THR A 197 7.59 1.95 29.59
C THR A 197 9.11 1.95 29.46
N THR A 198 9.68 2.53 28.41
CA THR A 198 11.12 2.55 28.16
C THR A 198 11.81 3.70 28.91
N THR A 199 12.96 3.44 29.55
CA THR A 199 13.68 4.38 30.43
C THR A 199 14.18 5.66 29.73
N SER A 200 14.24 5.68 28.39
CA SER A 200 14.67 6.81 27.55
C SER A 200 13.61 7.20 26.50
N ALA A 201 12.33 7.21 26.89
CA ALA A 201 11.19 7.43 26.00
C ALA A 201 11.06 8.89 25.51
N HIS A 202 11.86 9.31 24.52
CA HIS A 202 11.71 10.63 23.91
C HIS A 202 10.59 10.64 22.85
N PRO A 203 9.66 11.62 22.82
CA PRO A 203 8.56 11.68 21.84
C PRO A 203 9.02 11.65 20.38
N ILE A 204 10.17 12.26 20.08
CA ILE A 204 10.78 12.23 18.74
C ILE A 204 11.20 10.80 18.34
N GLY A 205 11.71 10.01 19.28
CA GLY A 205 12.07 8.61 19.02
C GLY A 205 10.83 7.77 18.68
N PHE A 206 9.74 7.98 19.41
CA PHE A 206 8.45 7.34 19.11
C PHE A 206 7.94 7.71 17.71
N LEU A 207 8.05 8.99 17.34
CA LEU A 207 7.66 9.47 16.02
C LEU A 207 8.41 8.75 14.91
N ALA A 208 9.74 8.61 15.06
CA ALA A 208 10.60 7.93 14.11
C ALA A 208 10.24 6.44 13.98
N VAL A 209 10.07 5.73 15.11
CA VAL A 209 9.74 4.30 15.14
C VAL A 209 8.35 4.03 14.56
N SER A 210 7.35 4.83 14.92
CA SER A 210 5.99 4.68 14.40
C SER A 210 5.91 4.97 12.91
N THR A 211 6.63 6.00 12.45
CA THR A 211 6.74 6.32 11.02
C THR A 211 7.41 5.18 10.25
N ALA A 212 8.49 4.63 10.78
CA ALA A 212 9.15 3.47 10.19
C ALA A 212 8.24 2.24 10.15
N ASN A 213 7.50 1.94 11.22
CA ASN A 213 6.54 0.83 11.25
C ASN A 213 5.43 0.96 10.19
N LEU A 214 4.98 2.19 9.94
CA LEU A 214 3.97 2.46 8.94
C LEU A 214 4.51 2.39 7.51
N TYR A 215 5.80 2.64 7.27
CA TYR A 215 6.31 2.88 5.93
C TYR A 215 7.42 1.94 5.42
N ALA A 216 8.11 1.23 6.31
CA ALA A 216 9.28 0.40 5.96
C ALA A 216 9.04 -0.52 4.74
N SER A 217 8.02 -1.38 4.78
CA SER A 217 7.75 -2.31 3.67
C SER A 217 7.41 -1.57 2.37
N GLY A 218 6.70 -0.44 2.45
CA GLY A 218 6.36 0.37 1.27
C GLY A 218 7.58 1.05 0.64
N LEU A 219 8.55 1.48 1.46
CA LEU A 219 9.82 2.04 0.98
C LEU A 219 10.62 1.00 0.20
N VAL A 220 10.73 -0.24 0.71
CA VAL A 220 11.42 -1.34 0.02
C VAL A 220 10.80 -1.62 -1.33
N LEU A 221 9.47 -1.78 -1.38
CA LEU A 221 8.78 -2.07 -2.64
C LEU A 221 9.03 -0.96 -3.66
N ARG A 222 8.94 0.31 -3.26
CA ARG A 222 9.21 1.45 -4.15
C ARG A 222 10.65 1.50 -4.62
N TYR A 223 11.60 1.26 -3.72
CA TYR A 223 13.01 1.18 -4.06
C TYR A 223 13.26 0.11 -5.13
N LEU A 224 12.72 -1.10 -4.93
CA LEU A 224 12.85 -2.20 -5.88
C LEU A 224 12.16 -1.90 -7.22
N THR A 225 10.99 -1.25 -7.20
CA THR A 225 10.30 -0.79 -8.43
C THR A 225 11.16 0.22 -9.19
N ASN A 226 11.73 1.22 -8.50
CA ASN A 226 12.57 2.23 -9.12
C ASN A 226 13.85 1.61 -9.68
N TYR A 227 14.52 0.79 -8.88
CA TYR A 227 15.74 0.09 -9.28
C TYR A 227 15.51 -0.80 -10.51
N ALA A 228 14.38 -1.51 -10.59
CA ALA A 228 14.04 -2.31 -11.77
C ALA A 228 13.92 -1.45 -13.04
N ARG A 229 13.40 -0.23 -12.92
CA ARG A 229 13.17 0.67 -14.05
C ARG A 229 14.43 1.42 -14.49
N THR A 230 15.21 1.93 -13.54
CA THR A 230 16.32 2.86 -13.81
C THR A 230 17.69 2.20 -13.70
N ARG A 231 17.79 1.03 -13.04
CA ARG A 231 19.04 0.40 -12.59
C ARG A 231 19.92 1.30 -11.72
N ARG A 232 19.36 2.41 -11.21
CA ARG A 232 20.05 3.38 -10.36
C ARG A 232 19.53 3.26 -8.93
N VAL A 233 20.45 3.42 -7.97
CA VAL A 233 20.16 3.26 -6.54
C VAL A 233 19.48 4.50 -5.96
N LEU A 234 19.77 5.71 -6.47
CA LEU A 234 19.41 6.99 -5.86
C LEU A 234 18.76 7.99 -6.84
N ASP A 235 18.25 7.54 -7.97
CA ASP A 235 17.56 8.45 -8.90
C ASP A 235 16.12 8.67 -8.42
N LEU A 236 15.97 9.58 -7.45
CA LEU A 236 14.68 10.00 -6.90
C LEU A 236 14.26 11.29 -7.60
N SER A 237 13.20 11.23 -8.40
CA SER A 237 12.58 12.44 -8.94
C SER A 237 12.09 13.33 -7.80
N ALA A 238 12.08 14.65 -8.01
CA ALA A 238 11.55 15.61 -7.04
C ALA A 238 10.10 15.29 -6.64
N GLU A 239 9.29 14.81 -7.59
CA GLU A 239 7.93 14.31 -7.33
C GLU A 239 7.92 13.13 -6.34
N THR A 240 8.82 12.16 -6.53
CA THR A 240 8.97 11.02 -5.61
C THR A 240 9.39 11.51 -4.23
N PHE A 241 10.32 12.46 -4.14
CA PHE A 241 10.76 13.03 -2.88
C PHE A 241 9.63 13.75 -2.12
N ILE A 242 8.86 14.61 -2.79
CA ILE A 242 7.69 15.28 -2.20
C ILE A 242 6.66 14.26 -1.71
N PHE A 243 6.44 13.22 -2.51
CA PHE A 243 5.53 12.14 -2.17
C PHE A 243 6.02 11.36 -0.92
N LEU A 244 7.31 11.02 -0.85
CA LEU A 244 7.92 10.38 0.33
C LEU A 244 7.73 11.26 1.57
N PHE A 245 8.03 12.55 1.46
CA PHE A 245 7.87 13.51 2.54
C PHE A 245 6.42 13.59 3.03
N ARG A 246 5.45 13.61 2.11
CA ARG A 246 4.02 13.61 2.45
C ARG A 246 3.61 12.34 3.21
N ILE A 247 4.12 11.17 2.82
CA ILE A 247 3.82 9.92 3.56
C ILE A 247 4.48 9.90 4.93
N VAL A 248 5.74 10.31 5.02
CA VAL A 248 6.47 10.42 6.29
C VAL A 248 5.72 11.38 7.22
N GLY A 249 5.34 12.56 6.73
CA GLY A 249 4.59 13.56 7.49
C GLY A 249 3.21 13.07 7.94
N THR A 250 2.44 12.42 7.07
CA THR A 250 1.14 11.84 7.46
C THR A 250 1.28 10.71 8.48
N SER A 251 2.28 9.83 8.32
CA SER A 251 2.54 8.75 9.27
C SER A 251 2.99 9.29 10.63
N ALA A 252 3.81 10.35 10.62
CA ALA A 252 4.23 11.07 11.81
C ALA A 252 3.04 11.73 12.52
N GLY A 253 2.17 12.44 11.79
CA GLY A 253 0.95 13.04 12.34
C GLY A 253 0.05 12.01 13.02
N ILE A 254 -0.16 10.84 12.39
CA ILE A 254 -0.96 9.76 12.98
C ILE A 254 -0.31 9.16 14.22
N ALA A 255 1.02 9.08 14.27
CA ALA A 255 1.73 8.67 15.47
C ALA A 255 1.47 9.66 16.61
N VAL A 256 1.56 10.98 16.36
CA VAL A 256 1.22 12.01 17.36
C VAL A 256 -0.21 11.86 17.85
N VAL A 257 -1.18 11.68 16.93
CA VAL A 257 -2.58 11.44 17.29
C VAL A 257 -2.73 10.23 18.21
N ALA A 258 -2.08 9.11 17.89
CA ALA A 258 -2.12 7.90 18.71
C ALA A 258 -1.43 8.08 20.07
N TYR A 259 -0.35 8.84 20.12
CA TYR A 259 0.35 9.17 21.36
C TYR A 259 -0.55 9.97 22.30
N VAL A 260 -1.19 11.02 21.78
CA VAL A 260 -2.14 11.84 22.53
C VAL A 260 -3.33 10.99 22.96
N ALA A 261 -3.90 10.17 22.07
CA ALA A 261 -5.03 9.29 22.39
C ALA A 261 -4.75 8.41 23.62
N ASN A 262 -3.61 7.72 23.66
CA ASN A 262 -3.23 6.87 24.79
C ASN A 262 -3.05 7.66 26.09
N HIS A 263 -2.50 8.88 26.01
CA HIS A 263 -2.40 9.73 27.19
C HIS A 263 -3.78 10.10 27.75
N LEU A 264 -4.75 10.35 26.87
CA LEU A 264 -6.12 10.71 27.26
C LEU A 264 -6.94 9.52 27.80
N VAL A 265 -6.65 8.29 27.39
CA VAL A 265 -7.35 7.09 27.91
C VAL A 265 -7.21 6.93 29.42
N SER A 266 -6.11 7.42 29.99
CA SER A 266 -5.86 7.31 31.43
C SER A 266 -6.80 8.18 32.27
N ASP A 267 -7.47 9.17 31.66
CA ASP A 267 -8.41 10.06 32.31
C ASP A 267 -9.85 9.74 31.90
N LYS A 268 -10.66 9.30 32.86
CA LYS A 268 -12.08 8.93 32.64
C LYS A 268 -12.91 10.09 32.06
N GLN A 269 -12.56 11.34 32.35
CA GLN A 269 -13.30 12.50 31.84
C GLN A 269 -13.00 12.77 30.36
N ARG A 270 -11.84 12.32 29.86
CA ARG A 270 -11.36 12.55 28.48
C ARG A 270 -11.45 11.33 27.58
N LEU A 271 -12.17 10.29 28.02
CA LEU A 271 -12.33 9.05 27.27
C LEU A 271 -12.99 9.26 25.89
N LEU A 272 -13.95 10.20 25.78
CA LEU A 272 -14.58 10.54 24.50
C LEU A 272 -13.59 11.18 23.51
N GLU A 273 -12.70 12.05 23.99
CA GLU A 273 -11.64 12.64 23.18
C GLU A 273 -10.64 11.57 22.72
N ALA A 274 -10.26 10.65 23.62
CA ALA A 274 -9.40 9.52 23.28
C ALA A 274 -10.03 8.65 22.16
N ARG A 275 -11.32 8.33 22.27
CA ARG A 275 -12.07 7.59 21.25
C ARG A 275 -12.11 8.32 19.91
N ALA A 276 -12.31 9.64 19.91
CA ALA A 276 -12.27 10.44 18.69
C ALA A 276 -10.88 10.40 18.02
N LEU A 277 -9.80 10.44 18.80
CA LEU A 277 -8.44 10.31 18.26
C LEU A 277 -8.15 8.89 17.74
N TYR A 278 -8.62 7.84 18.43
CA TYR A 278 -8.50 6.47 17.90
C TYR A 278 -9.30 6.26 16.63
N PHE A 279 -10.44 6.93 16.46
CA PHE A 279 -11.18 6.92 15.20
C PHE A 279 -10.31 7.44 14.06
N ILE A 280 -9.56 8.53 14.27
CA ILE A 280 -8.64 9.07 13.25
C ILE A 280 -7.55 8.03 12.89
N VAL A 281 -7.00 7.33 13.89
CA VAL A 281 -6.00 6.28 13.68
C VAL A 281 -6.59 5.11 12.87
N ALA A 282 -7.76 4.60 13.28
CA ALA A 282 -8.45 3.50 12.62
C ALA A 282 -8.85 3.87 11.18
N TRP A 283 -9.41 5.06 10.99
CA TRP A 283 -9.76 5.61 9.69
C TRP A 283 -8.54 5.69 8.76
N PHE A 284 -7.41 6.20 9.26
CA PHE A 284 -6.18 6.31 8.47
C PHE A 284 -5.66 4.95 7.99
N VAL A 285 -5.60 3.93 8.86
CA VAL A 285 -5.11 2.61 8.44
C VAL A 285 -6.07 1.91 7.49
N LEU A 286 -7.37 2.14 7.60
CA LEU A 286 -8.37 1.67 6.63
C LEU A 286 -8.25 2.40 5.29
N ASP A 287 -8.07 3.72 5.30
CA ASP A 287 -7.82 4.51 4.09
C ASP A 287 -6.56 4.03 3.36
N LYS A 288 -5.49 3.78 4.12
CA LYS A 288 -4.19 3.37 3.60
C LYS A 288 -4.16 1.97 3.00
N TYR A 289 -4.71 0.96 3.69
CA TYR A 289 -4.55 -0.45 3.29
C TYR A 289 -5.80 -1.08 2.68
N TRP A 290 -7.01 -0.56 2.97
CA TRP A 290 -8.26 -1.22 2.61
C TRP A 290 -9.04 -0.51 1.50
N LYS A 291 -9.07 0.84 1.52
CA LYS A 291 -9.86 1.65 0.58
C LYS A 291 -9.70 1.29 -0.89
N LYS A 292 -8.45 1.16 -1.32
CA LYS A 292 -8.14 0.87 -2.73
C LYS A 292 -8.69 -0.50 -3.11
N ALA A 293 -8.54 -1.50 -2.25
CA ALA A 293 -9.05 -2.85 -2.48
C ALA A 293 -10.58 -2.88 -2.53
N VAL A 294 -11.25 -2.20 -1.59
CA VAL A 294 -12.72 -2.07 -1.58
C VAL A 294 -13.22 -1.41 -2.86
N ARG A 295 -12.58 -0.32 -3.29
CA ARG A 295 -12.92 0.34 -4.55
C ARG A 295 -12.78 -0.59 -5.75
N GLU A 296 -11.67 -1.32 -5.85
CA GLU A 296 -11.43 -2.25 -6.95
C GLU A 296 -12.46 -3.39 -6.95
N LEU A 297 -12.79 -3.92 -5.78
CA LEU A 297 -13.84 -4.93 -5.61
C LEU A 297 -15.21 -4.38 -6.08
N LEU A 298 -15.64 -3.22 -5.57
CA LEU A 298 -16.92 -2.61 -5.93
C LEU A 298 -17.00 -2.31 -7.43
N VAL A 299 -15.95 -1.75 -8.02
CA VAL A 299 -15.89 -1.51 -9.47
C VAL A 299 -16.00 -2.83 -10.23
N SER A 300 -15.27 -3.87 -9.81
CA SER A 300 -15.31 -5.17 -10.48
C SER A 300 -16.69 -5.83 -10.41
N THR A 301 -17.38 -5.77 -9.26
CA THR A 301 -18.67 -6.41 -9.05
C THR A 301 -19.81 -5.67 -9.75
N PHE A 302 -19.82 -4.34 -9.70
CA PHE A 302 -20.96 -3.54 -10.16
C PHE A 302 -20.83 -3.00 -11.60
N ILE A 303 -19.63 -3.02 -12.19
CA ILE A 303 -19.36 -2.39 -13.49
C ILE A 303 -18.94 -3.42 -14.55
N SER A 304 -18.35 -4.55 -14.15
CA SER A 304 -17.94 -5.61 -15.09
C SER A 304 -19.10 -6.43 -15.66
N THR A 305 -20.32 -6.32 -15.12
CA THR A 305 -21.51 -7.06 -15.58
C THR A 305 -22.09 -6.60 -16.92
N LYS A 306 -21.53 -5.57 -17.58
CA LYS A 306 -22.05 -5.06 -18.87
C LYS A 306 -21.32 -5.54 -20.14
N LYS A 307 -20.24 -6.35 -20.06
CA LYS A 307 -19.56 -6.90 -21.26
C LYS A 307 -20.01 -8.30 -21.70
N SER A 308 -20.95 -8.94 -20.98
CA SER A 308 -21.45 -10.30 -21.30
C SER A 308 -22.90 -10.30 -21.82
N LYS A 309 -23.23 -9.39 -22.73
CA LYS A 309 -24.52 -9.39 -23.46
C LYS A 309 -24.31 -9.07 -24.94
N TYR A 310 -23.30 -9.68 -25.57
CA TYR A 310 -23.18 -9.83 -27.03
C TYR A 310 -22.27 -11.02 -27.31
N THR A 311 -22.82 -12.22 -27.17
CA THR A 311 -22.41 -13.44 -27.85
C THR A 311 -23.68 -14.09 -28.33
#